data_AF-G2XYA9-F1
#
_entry.id   AF-G2XYA9-F1
#
_cell.length_a   1.000
_cell.length_b   1.000
_cell.length_c   1.000
_cell.angle_alpha   90.00
_cell.angle_beta   90.00
_cell.angle_gamma   90.00
#
_symmetry.space_group_name_H-M   'P 1'
#
loop_
_entity.id
_entity.type
_entity.pdbx_description
1 polymer ?
#
loop_
_entity_poly.entity_id
_entity_poly.type
_entity_poly.pdbx_seq_one_letter_code
_entity_poly.pdbx_strand_id
1 'polypeptide(L)'
;MGLPEPNISILGPDPKRIHRINANSFQQNAITTVSGWQYVAFYTDHPTSTKPSACMMNLGRRKVLPTHSKWEILSFHDYEQVADDGHNTISIGICSGDGSIHIAFDHHCDRLRFKILKRKDSEKCTEDSNVWNASLFSQTQDYLPGIAHNDLMDEVTYPRFVNVDDDLLLTYRIGQAGLGSDILYRYSAKSSTYTYIGQHLTGVSNSPYINGLDYRNSRLYLSWCYRNFILFEASTDADAHKQQAGPNGPENNYDLNFAYSEDVGKTWKSSDGRTLAILNGGEENTILPQSKARVFEIPMGSGILNQEAQAVDRKGGFWVLNRENSAGEQQWILYYRDCTGGWTKNAVPTDGINKPTEIGSRGSISVDSKNNVYLALPGNTDSTLSIVKVHGKNGQVFFDHVWSGSGFDGEPSVEIQEVEGGENLSIFTRTDKREDGLRDVVVLDFNLDSKQI
;
A
#
# COMPACT_ATOMS: atom_id res chain seq x y z
N MET A 1 25.04 -1.13 -14.01
CA MET A 1 24.70 0.17 -14.63
C MET A 1 23.67 0.82 -13.73
N GLY A 2 23.89 2.06 -13.30
CA GLY A 2 22.95 2.77 -12.43
C GLY A 2 21.74 3.30 -13.21
N LEU A 3 20.69 3.66 -12.49
CA LEU A 3 19.58 4.44 -13.05
C LEU A 3 20.05 5.89 -13.30
N PRO A 4 19.48 6.59 -14.29
CA PRO A 4 19.69 8.04 -14.42
C PRO A 4 19.09 8.79 -13.22
N GLU A 5 19.41 10.07 -13.09
CA GLU A 5 18.70 10.94 -12.14
C GLU A 5 17.21 11.02 -12.49
N PRO A 6 16.33 11.04 -11.48
CA PRO A 6 14.90 11.08 -11.72
C PRO A 6 14.43 12.45 -12.18
N ASN A 7 13.34 12.48 -12.92
CA ASN A 7 12.52 13.68 -13.01
C ASN A 7 11.69 13.81 -11.72
N ILE A 8 11.76 14.95 -11.05
CA ILE A 8 11.03 15.18 -9.80
C ILE A 8 9.84 16.10 -10.08
N SER A 9 8.63 15.58 -9.85
CA SER A 9 7.39 16.35 -9.85
C SER A 9 7.01 16.73 -8.43
N ILE A 10 6.95 18.04 -8.13
CA ILE A 10 6.37 18.55 -6.89
C ILE A 10 4.85 18.59 -7.04
N LEU A 11 4.14 17.83 -6.22
CA LEU A 11 2.67 17.78 -6.25
C LEU A 11 2.04 18.88 -5.40
N GLY A 12 2.66 19.21 -4.28
CA GLY A 12 2.22 20.25 -3.36
C GLY A 12 2.94 20.17 -2.01
N PRO A 13 2.76 21.17 -1.14
CA PRO A 13 3.34 21.15 0.21
C PRO A 13 2.72 20.05 1.07
N ASP A 14 3.55 19.24 1.73
CA ASP A 14 3.10 18.26 2.71
C ASP A 14 2.60 19.00 3.97
N PRO A 15 1.44 18.62 4.54
CA PRO A 15 0.87 19.32 5.69
C PRO A 15 1.81 19.36 6.90
N LYS A 16 1.82 20.49 7.62
CA LYS A 16 2.67 20.64 8.81
C LYS A 16 2.04 19.96 10.03
N ARG A 17 2.46 18.71 10.29
CA ARG A 17 1.88 17.86 11.33
C ARG A 17 2.94 17.15 12.17
N ILE A 18 2.54 16.60 13.31
CA ILE A 18 3.41 15.73 14.12
C ILE A 18 3.51 14.36 13.44
N HIS A 19 2.38 13.80 13.04
CA HIS A 19 2.34 12.49 12.39
C HIS A 19 2.25 12.62 10.87
N ARG A 20 3.14 11.91 10.18
CA ARG A 20 3.18 11.83 8.71
C ARG A 20 1.86 11.24 8.19
N ILE A 21 1.17 11.95 7.30
CA ILE A 21 -0.12 11.51 6.72
C ILE A 21 -0.01 11.09 5.26
N ASN A 22 0.96 11.62 4.51
CA ASN A 22 1.30 11.19 3.15
C ASN A 22 2.53 10.29 3.17
N ALA A 23 2.69 9.44 2.16
CA ALA A 23 3.87 8.59 2.00
C ALA A 23 4.08 7.69 3.24
N ASN A 24 3.00 7.03 3.65
CA ASN A 24 3.05 5.85 4.52
C ASN A 24 2.90 4.61 3.63
N SER A 25 3.65 3.55 3.90
CA SER A 25 3.63 2.26 3.18
C SER A 25 2.25 1.60 3.11
N PHE A 26 1.38 1.86 4.09
CA PHE A 26 -0.01 1.40 4.12
C PHE A 26 -1.00 2.29 3.36
N GLN A 27 -0.53 3.37 2.71
CA GLN A 27 -1.30 4.17 1.76
C GLN A 27 -1.35 3.43 0.41
N GLN A 28 -2.20 2.42 0.30
CA GLN A 28 -2.20 1.49 -0.85
C GLN A 28 -3.52 1.60 -1.64
N ASN A 29 -3.60 2.28 -2.78
CA ASN A 29 -2.51 2.95 -3.49
C ASN A 29 -2.54 4.46 -3.25
N ALA A 30 -1.38 5.04 -2.96
CA ALA A 30 -1.16 6.49 -3.05
C ALA A 30 -1.02 6.93 -4.51
N ILE A 31 -0.37 6.10 -5.32
CA ILE A 31 -0.12 6.31 -6.75
C ILE A 31 -0.42 5.00 -7.51
N THR A 32 -1.09 5.10 -8.66
CA THR A 32 -1.41 3.91 -9.47
C THR A 32 -1.61 4.28 -10.94
N THR A 33 -1.14 3.40 -11.83
CA THR A 33 -1.32 3.51 -13.28
C THR A 33 -2.38 2.53 -13.80
N VAL A 34 -3.40 3.07 -14.47
CA VAL A 34 -4.45 2.27 -15.14
C VAL A 34 -4.76 2.87 -16.50
N SER A 35 -4.78 2.02 -17.54
CA SER A 35 -5.18 2.38 -18.91
C SER A 35 -4.46 3.61 -19.48
N GLY A 36 -3.14 3.71 -19.28
CA GLY A 36 -2.30 4.79 -19.81
C GLY A 36 -2.37 6.12 -19.03
N TRP A 37 -3.09 6.14 -17.91
CA TRP A 37 -3.15 7.27 -16.99
C TRP A 37 -2.59 6.87 -15.64
N GLN A 38 -1.83 7.78 -15.05
CA GLN A 38 -1.35 7.65 -13.68
C GLN A 38 -2.12 8.61 -12.79
N TYR A 39 -2.50 8.12 -11.62
CA TYR A 39 -3.27 8.84 -10.63
C TYR A 39 -2.49 8.90 -9.32
N VAL A 40 -2.63 9.99 -8.58
CA VAL A 40 -1.98 10.15 -7.27
C VAL A 40 -2.91 10.86 -6.30
N ALA A 41 -2.93 10.44 -5.03
CA ALA A 41 -3.71 11.09 -3.99
C ALA A 41 -2.86 11.45 -2.78
N PHE A 42 -3.05 12.67 -2.28
CA PHE A 42 -2.27 13.22 -1.19
C PHE A 42 -3.01 14.35 -0.49
N TYR A 43 -2.67 14.60 0.77
CA TYR A 43 -3.13 15.74 1.53
C TYR A 43 -2.23 16.96 1.32
N THR A 44 -2.83 18.15 1.39
CA THR A 44 -2.17 19.45 1.60
C THR A 44 -2.89 20.19 2.74
N ASP A 45 -2.28 21.25 3.28
CA ASP A 45 -2.97 22.10 4.27
C ASP A 45 -4.27 22.66 3.70
N HIS A 46 -5.35 22.64 4.50
CA HIS A 46 -6.63 23.21 4.08
C HIS A 46 -6.54 24.74 4.13
N PRO A 47 -6.66 25.45 2.98
CA PRO A 47 -6.24 26.85 2.84
C PRO A 47 -7.12 27.83 3.61
N THR A 48 -8.34 27.43 3.93
CA THR A 48 -9.36 28.29 4.57
C THR A 48 -9.89 27.72 5.88
N SER A 49 -9.33 26.61 6.39
CA SER A 49 -9.85 26.02 7.62
C SER A 49 -9.46 26.87 8.81
N THR A 50 -10.35 26.92 9.81
CA THR A 50 -10.07 27.53 11.11
C THR A 50 -9.57 26.52 12.14
N LYS A 51 -9.63 25.22 11.81
CA LYS A 51 -9.17 24.15 12.69
C LYS A 51 -7.66 23.96 12.55
N PRO A 52 -6.91 23.82 13.65
CA PRO A 52 -5.48 23.52 13.59
C PRO A 52 -5.20 22.25 12.80
N SER A 53 -4.13 22.25 11.99
CA SER A 53 -3.66 21.09 11.23
C SER A 53 -4.67 20.47 10.26
N ALA A 54 -5.73 21.21 9.92
CA ALA A 54 -6.72 20.74 8.97
C ALA A 54 -6.10 20.56 7.58
N CYS A 55 -6.32 19.39 6.98
CA CYS A 55 -5.83 19.02 5.67
C CYS A 55 -7.00 18.87 4.70
N MET A 56 -6.73 19.09 3.41
CA MET A 56 -7.63 18.78 2.31
C MET A 56 -7.03 17.71 1.41
N MET A 57 -7.89 16.87 0.84
CA MET A 57 -7.49 15.83 -0.10
C MET A 57 -7.30 16.40 -1.49
N ASN A 58 -6.27 15.92 -2.19
CA ASN A 58 -5.99 16.23 -3.58
C ASN A 58 -5.91 14.94 -4.39
N LEU A 59 -6.41 14.99 -5.62
CA LEU A 59 -6.29 13.91 -6.59
C LEU A 59 -5.64 14.45 -7.86
N GLY A 60 -4.47 13.93 -8.18
CA GLY A 60 -3.75 14.20 -9.41
C GLY A 60 -4.01 13.13 -10.46
N ARG A 61 -3.98 13.53 -11.73
CA ARG A 61 -3.83 12.60 -12.86
C ARG A 61 -2.84 13.14 -13.89
N ARG A 62 -2.22 12.25 -14.65
CA ARG A 62 -1.43 12.58 -15.83
C ARG A 62 -1.42 11.44 -16.85
N LYS A 63 -1.16 11.76 -18.12
CA LYS A 63 -0.92 10.72 -19.14
C LYS A 63 0.46 10.12 -18.96
N VAL A 64 0.55 8.80 -19.06
CA VAL A 64 1.82 8.08 -19.11
C VAL A 64 2.37 8.14 -20.52
N LEU A 65 3.51 8.82 -20.67
CA LEU A 65 4.17 9.08 -21.94
C LEU A 65 5.69 8.89 -21.77
N PRO A 66 6.46 8.70 -22.87
CA PRO A 66 7.93 8.61 -22.79
C PRO A 66 8.56 9.86 -22.14
N THR A 67 7.94 11.01 -22.39
CA THR A 67 8.22 12.27 -21.68
C THR A 67 7.10 12.58 -20.72
N HIS A 68 7.40 12.73 -19.43
CA HIS A 68 6.40 12.97 -18.39
C HIS A 68 5.53 14.20 -18.68
N SER A 69 4.21 14.02 -18.61
CA SER A 69 3.24 15.11 -18.67
C SER A 69 3.08 15.77 -17.30
N LYS A 70 2.60 17.03 -17.28
CA LYS A 70 2.29 17.74 -16.04
C LYS A 70 1.11 17.07 -15.33
N TRP A 71 1.13 17.10 -14.01
CA TRP A 71 0.00 16.66 -13.20
C TRP A 71 -1.16 17.66 -13.27
N GLU A 72 -2.35 17.15 -13.55
CA GLU A 72 -3.62 17.85 -13.35
C GLU A 72 -4.12 17.53 -11.95
N ILE A 73 -4.11 18.52 -11.04
CA ILE A 73 -4.54 18.34 -9.65
C ILE A 73 -5.93 18.94 -9.45
N LEU A 74 -6.83 18.18 -8.83
CA LEU A 74 -8.06 18.70 -8.22
C LEU A 74 -7.99 18.56 -6.70
N SER A 75 -8.68 19.45 -5.99
CA SER A 75 -8.74 19.50 -4.52
C SER A 75 -10.19 19.38 -4.03
N PHE A 76 -10.40 18.63 -2.96
CA PHE A 76 -11.69 18.43 -2.30
C PHE A 76 -11.83 19.37 -1.10
N HIS A 77 -12.55 20.47 -1.28
CA HIS A 77 -12.79 21.49 -0.24
C HIS A 77 -14.00 21.18 0.65
N ASP A 78 -14.75 20.11 0.36
CA ASP A 78 -15.98 19.73 1.06
C ASP A 78 -15.71 18.86 2.30
N TYR A 79 -14.45 18.56 2.60
CA TYR A 79 -14.04 17.75 3.74
C TYR A 79 -12.75 18.28 4.38
N GLU A 80 -12.76 18.41 5.71
CA GLU A 80 -11.59 18.79 6.51
C GLU A 80 -11.09 17.58 7.31
N GLN A 81 -9.95 17.02 6.93
CA GLN A 81 -9.24 16.03 7.73
C GLN A 81 -8.54 16.76 8.88
N VAL A 82 -8.85 16.45 10.14
CA VAL A 82 -8.34 17.23 11.28
C VAL A 82 -7.57 16.46 12.34
N ALA A 83 -7.76 15.15 12.43
CA ALA A 83 -7.11 14.33 13.44
C ALA A 83 -5.63 14.15 13.07
N ASP A 84 -4.68 14.68 13.86
CA ASP A 84 -3.23 14.49 13.68
C ASP A 84 -2.82 13.03 13.95
N ASP A 85 -3.15 12.18 13.00
CA ASP A 85 -2.96 10.74 13.01
C ASP A 85 -2.38 10.31 11.65
N GLY A 86 -1.32 9.50 11.67
CA GLY A 86 -0.67 8.98 10.47
C GLY A 86 -1.41 7.83 9.80
N HIS A 87 -2.37 7.19 10.49
CA HIS A 87 -3.22 6.11 9.95
C HIS A 87 -4.19 6.62 8.89
N ASN A 88 -4.59 7.88 9.01
CA ASN A 88 -5.68 8.55 8.28
C ASN A 88 -5.33 8.93 6.83
N THR A 89 -4.59 8.05 6.15
CA THR A 89 -4.12 8.16 4.76
C THR A 89 -5.27 8.17 3.73
N ILE A 90 -4.93 8.39 2.46
CA ILE A 90 -5.87 8.28 1.32
C ILE A 90 -5.45 7.10 0.43
N SER A 91 -6.38 6.20 0.16
CA SER A 91 -6.19 5.13 -0.83
C SER A 91 -7.08 5.36 -2.04
N ILE A 92 -6.53 5.17 -3.23
CA ILE A 92 -7.24 5.25 -4.51
C ILE A 92 -7.24 3.92 -5.27
N GLY A 93 -8.34 3.66 -5.95
CA GLY A 93 -8.51 2.55 -6.88
C GLY A 93 -9.20 3.01 -8.15
N ILE A 94 -8.67 2.62 -9.30
CA ILE A 94 -9.23 2.96 -10.61
C ILE A 94 -9.71 1.67 -11.24
N CYS A 95 -11.02 1.51 -11.38
CA CYS A 95 -11.57 0.31 -11.99
C CYS A 95 -11.23 0.27 -13.48
N SER A 96 -10.52 -0.75 -13.94
CA SER A 96 -10.02 -0.89 -15.32
C SER A 96 -11.16 -1.01 -16.34
N GLY A 97 -12.24 -1.71 -15.99
CA GLY A 97 -13.34 -2.02 -16.90
C GLY A 97 -14.30 -0.85 -17.19
N ASP A 98 -14.52 0.05 -16.23
CA ASP A 98 -15.44 1.20 -16.40
C ASP A 98 -14.78 2.56 -16.17
N GLY A 99 -13.51 2.59 -15.74
CA GLY A 99 -12.76 3.82 -15.48
C GLY A 99 -13.21 4.60 -14.24
N SER A 100 -14.09 4.04 -13.41
CA SER A 100 -14.51 4.68 -12.16
C SER A 100 -13.34 4.86 -11.20
N ILE A 101 -13.35 5.98 -10.46
CA ILE A 101 -12.31 6.32 -9.48
C ILE A 101 -12.92 6.21 -8.09
N HIS A 102 -12.32 5.39 -7.25
CA HIS A 102 -12.76 5.07 -5.90
C HIS A 102 -11.74 5.63 -4.92
N ILE A 103 -12.22 6.33 -3.90
CA ILE A 103 -11.37 6.99 -2.91
C ILE A 103 -11.89 6.65 -1.52
N ALA A 104 -11.03 6.10 -0.68
CA ALA A 104 -11.28 5.86 0.73
C ALA A 104 -10.19 6.57 1.54
N PHE A 105 -10.58 7.35 2.54
CA PHE A 105 -9.65 8.27 3.20
C PHE A 105 -10.00 8.52 4.67
N ASP A 106 -8.99 8.92 5.44
CA ASP A 106 -9.16 9.40 6.82
C ASP A 106 -9.78 8.33 7.73
N HIS A 107 -9.13 7.20 7.97
CA HIS A 107 -9.67 6.21 8.91
C HIS A 107 -8.64 5.67 9.91
N HIS A 108 -9.02 5.66 11.19
CA HIS A 108 -8.40 4.88 12.25
C HIS A 108 -9.46 4.41 13.25
N CYS A 109 -9.99 3.22 12.99
CA CYS A 109 -11.21 2.70 13.64
C CYS A 109 -12.34 3.73 13.53
N ASP A 110 -12.58 4.22 12.32
CA ASP A 110 -13.55 5.25 12.01
C ASP A 110 -14.63 4.72 11.06
N ARG A 111 -15.79 5.39 11.07
CA ARG A 111 -16.82 5.18 10.06
C ARG A 111 -16.26 5.40 8.66
N LEU A 112 -16.69 4.57 7.71
CA LEU A 112 -16.31 4.66 6.31
C LEU A 112 -16.56 6.08 5.79
N ARG A 113 -15.49 6.68 5.28
CA ARG A 113 -15.49 7.83 4.37
C ARG A 113 -15.05 7.39 2.99
N PHE A 114 -15.94 7.52 2.02
CA PHE A 114 -15.75 7.07 0.65
C PHE A 114 -16.25 8.13 -0.34
N LYS A 115 -15.57 8.24 -1.49
CA LYS A 115 -16.01 9.03 -2.64
C LYS A 115 -15.84 8.22 -3.92
N ILE A 116 -16.71 8.44 -4.89
CA ILE A 116 -16.63 7.77 -6.19
C ILE A 116 -16.91 8.73 -7.35
N LEU A 117 -16.08 8.65 -8.37
CA LEU A 117 -16.39 9.12 -9.72
C LEU A 117 -17.04 7.97 -10.47
N LYS A 118 -18.35 8.04 -10.71
CA LYS A 118 -19.03 7.14 -11.64
C LYS A 118 -18.97 7.74 -13.04
N ARG A 119 -18.37 7.04 -14.00
CA ARG A 119 -18.49 7.44 -15.41
C ARG A 119 -19.88 7.07 -15.90
N LYS A 120 -20.62 8.02 -16.45
CA LYS A 120 -21.90 7.73 -17.11
C LYS A 120 -21.63 6.90 -18.36
N ASP A 121 -22.55 5.99 -18.69
CA ASP A 121 -22.48 4.94 -19.73
C ASP A 121 -22.13 5.37 -21.17
N SER A 122 -21.76 6.63 -21.43
CA SER A 122 -21.36 7.15 -22.74
C SER A 122 -20.03 7.91 -22.79
N GLU A 123 -19.38 8.19 -21.66
CA GLU A 123 -18.08 8.90 -21.63
C GLU A 123 -16.95 7.90 -21.33
N LYS A 124 -16.70 7.01 -22.30
CA LYS A 124 -15.60 6.04 -22.23
C LYS A 124 -14.20 6.65 -22.37
N CYS A 125 -14.08 7.97 -22.52
CA CYS A 125 -12.78 8.63 -22.66
C CYS A 125 -12.51 9.54 -21.45
N THR A 126 -11.44 9.21 -20.70
CA THR A 126 -10.71 10.17 -19.85
C THR A 126 -10.27 11.43 -20.60
N GLU A 127 -10.28 11.38 -21.94
CA GLU A 127 -9.81 12.44 -22.81
C GLU A 127 -10.83 13.58 -23.03
N ASP A 128 -12.12 13.37 -22.76
CA ASP A 128 -13.17 14.26 -23.28
C ASP A 128 -13.78 15.25 -22.26
N SER A 129 -13.47 15.16 -20.96
CA SER A 129 -13.89 16.21 -20.03
C SER A 129 -12.80 17.28 -19.93
N ASN A 130 -13.05 18.46 -20.52
CA ASN A 130 -12.32 19.71 -20.23
C ASN A 130 -12.41 20.16 -18.75
N VAL A 131 -12.91 19.28 -17.87
CA VAL A 131 -13.24 19.53 -16.48
C VAL A 131 -12.62 18.38 -15.68
N TRP A 132 -11.58 18.68 -14.91
CA TRP A 132 -10.98 17.81 -13.89
C TRP A 132 -11.11 18.52 -12.55
N ASN A 133 -12.26 18.36 -11.88
CA ASN A 133 -12.51 19.01 -10.60
C ASN A 133 -13.42 18.15 -9.69
N ALA A 134 -13.54 18.56 -8.43
CA ALA A 134 -14.26 17.80 -7.41
C ALA A 134 -15.74 17.56 -7.71
N SER A 135 -16.39 18.36 -8.58
CA SER A 135 -17.82 18.18 -8.93
C SER A 135 -18.11 16.89 -9.68
N LEU A 136 -17.09 16.22 -10.22
CA LEU A 136 -17.23 14.93 -10.87
C LEU A 136 -17.51 13.80 -9.87
N PHE A 137 -17.15 13.98 -8.60
CA PHE A 137 -17.24 12.96 -7.57
C PHE A 137 -18.52 13.09 -6.75
N SER A 138 -18.91 11.98 -6.12
CA SER A 138 -19.93 12.01 -5.08
C SER A 138 -19.54 12.91 -3.91
N GLN A 139 -20.53 13.34 -3.15
CA GLN A 139 -20.30 13.76 -1.77
C GLN A 139 -19.67 12.61 -0.97
N THR A 140 -19.05 12.94 0.17
CA THR A 140 -18.53 11.89 1.06
C THR A 140 -19.68 11.02 1.55
N GLN A 141 -19.51 9.71 1.41
CA GLN A 141 -20.50 8.71 1.77
C GLN A 141 -19.88 7.65 2.70
N ASP A 142 -20.73 6.99 3.45
CA ASP A 142 -20.43 5.97 4.46
C ASP A 142 -20.94 4.58 4.10
N TYR A 143 -21.20 4.40 2.81
CA TYR A 143 -21.67 3.17 2.20
C TYR A 143 -20.93 2.94 0.89
N LEU A 144 -21.01 1.72 0.35
CA LEU A 144 -20.46 1.36 -0.95
C LEU A 144 -21.59 1.27 -1.98
N PRO A 145 -21.40 1.68 -3.25
CA PRO A 145 -22.41 1.47 -4.29
C PRO A 145 -22.94 0.03 -4.30
N GLY A 146 -24.26 -0.16 -4.10
CA GLY A 146 -24.89 -1.49 -4.03
C GLY A 146 -24.92 -2.16 -2.65
N ILE A 147 -24.25 -1.60 -1.63
CA ILE A 147 -24.27 -2.09 -0.26
C ILE A 147 -24.61 -0.92 0.66
N ALA A 148 -25.78 -0.97 1.29
CA ALA A 148 -26.14 0.01 2.32
C ALA A 148 -25.16 -0.06 3.50
N HIS A 149 -25.03 1.06 4.21
CA HIS A 149 -24.25 1.14 5.43
C HIS A 149 -24.64 0.02 6.42
N ASN A 150 -23.64 -0.57 7.07
CA ASN A 150 -23.76 -1.62 8.07
C ASN A 150 -22.52 -1.62 8.98
N ASP A 151 -22.55 -2.42 10.05
CA ASP A 151 -21.55 -2.45 11.11
C ASP A 151 -20.11 -2.70 10.62
N LEU A 152 -19.92 -3.38 9.47
CA LEU A 152 -18.57 -3.58 8.89
C LEU A 152 -17.95 -2.26 8.41
N MET A 153 -18.73 -1.19 8.30
CA MET A 153 -18.31 0.14 7.85
C MET A 153 -18.14 1.14 9.00
N ASP A 154 -18.22 0.71 10.26
CA ASP A 154 -18.13 1.60 11.43
C ASP A 154 -16.71 1.72 12.01
N GLU A 155 -15.86 0.71 11.82
CA GLU A 155 -14.49 0.67 12.38
C GLU A 155 -13.42 0.42 11.31
N VAL A 156 -13.44 1.20 10.23
CA VAL A 156 -12.54 1.06 9.09
C VAL A 156 -11.12 1.54 9.45
N THR A 157 -10.09 0.83 8.96
CA THR A 157 -8.69 1.27 8.91
C THR A 157 -7.99 0.67 7.68
N TYR A 158 -7.01 1.37 7.12
CA TYR A 158 -6.15 0.90 6.01
C TYR A 158 -6.92 0.37 4.77
N PRO A 159 -7.76 1.19 4.12
CA PRO A 159 -8.38 0.79 2.87
C PRO A 159 -7.33 0.50 1.79
N ARG A 160 -7.56 -0.55 1.01
CA ARG A 160 -6.72 -0.93 -0.13
C ARG A 160 -7.51 -1.34 -1.34
N PHE A 161 -7.06 -0.89 -2.51
CA PHE A 161 -7.68 -1.22 -3.78
C PHE A 161 -6.76 -2.08 -4.65
N VAL A 162 -7.33 -3.09 -5.32
CA VAL A 162 -6.59 -4.02 -6.18
C VAL A 162 -7.36 -4.25 -7.46
N ASN A 163 -6.76 -3.95 -8.61
CA ASN A 163 -7.36 -4.28 -9.91
C ASN A 163 -7.37 -5.80 -10.12
N VAL A 164 -8.54 -6.33 -10.49
CA VAL A 164 -8.72 -7.75 -10.81
C VAL A 164 -9.46 -7.89 -12.13
N ASP A 165 -8.72 -8.22 -13.19
CA ASP A 165 -9.23 -8.20 -14.56
C ASP A 165 -9.86 -6.82 -14.89
N ASP A 166 -11.15 -6.78 -15.21
CA ASP A 166 -11.93 -5.54 -15.44
C ASP A 166 -12.50 -4.93 -14.15
N ASP A 167 -12.46 -5.65 -13.04
CA ASP A 167 -13.10 -5.29 -11.76
C ASP A 167 -12.09 -4.70 -10.76
N LEU A 168 -12.59 -4.29 -9.60
CA LEU A 168 -11.79 -3.72 -8.52
C LEU A 168 -12.13 -4.39 -7.19
N LEU A 169 -11.12 -4.79 -6.43
CA LEU A 169 -11.30 -5.20 -5.03
C LEU A 169 -11.09 -4.02 -4.10
N LEU A 170 -11.83 -4.04 -3.00
CA LEU A 170 -11.59 -3.19 -1.83
C LEU A 170 -11.41 -4.10 -0.62
N THR A 171 -10.27 -3.99 0.05
CA THR A 171 -10.04 -4.59 1.36
C THR A 171 -9.76 -3.53 2.39
N TYR A 172 -10.21 -3.73 3.62
CA TYR A 172 -9.81 -2.89 4.75
C TYR A 172 -9.88 -3.69 6.04
N ARG A 173 -9.17 -3.19 7.03
CA ARG A 173 -9.18 -3.73 8.39
C ARG A 173 -10.40 -3.17 9.14
N ILE A 174 -11.10 -4.05 9.83
CA ILE A 174 -12.14 -3.73 10.82
C ILE A 174 -11.65 -4.07 12.23
N GLY A 175 -12.28 -3.49 13.24
CA GLY A 175 -11.97 -3.81 14.64
C GLY A 175 -10.76 -3.06 15.19
N GLN A 176 -10.47 -3.30 16.47
CA GLN A 176 -9.41 -2.62 17.23
C GLN A 176 -8.19 -3.52 17.41
N ALA A 177 -7.09 -2.99 17.98
CA ALA A 177 -5.88 -3.77 18.24
C ALA A 177 -6.21 -5.05 19.03
N GLY A 178 -5.65 -6.19 18.61
CA GLY A 178 -5.88 -7.51 19.23
C GLY A 178 -7.11 -8.28 18.74
N LEU A 179 -8.01 -7.64 17.99
CA LEU A 179 -9.19 -8.26 17.35
C LEU A 179 -9.39 -7.79 15.89
N GLY A 180 -8.38 -7.12 15.32
CA GLY A 180 -8.42 -6.65 13.94
C GLY A 180 -8.64 -7.79 12.94
N SER A 181 -9.48 -7.58 11.95
CA SER A 181 -9.77 -8.55 10.89
C SER A 181 -9.82 -7.84 9.54
N ASP A 182 -9.43 -8.52 8.46
CA ASP A 182 -9.50 -7.93 7.12
C ASP A 182 -10.66 -8.51 6.33
N ILE A 183 -11.44 -7.62 5.72
CA ILE A 183 -12.61 -7.97 4.93
C ILE A 183 -12.44 -7.59 3.47
N LEU A 184 -13.12 -8.30 2.58
CA LEU A 184 -12.97 -8.16 1.14
C LEU A 184 -14.30 -7.89 0.45
N TYR A 185 -14.31 -6.87 -0.41
CA TYR A 185 -15.38 -6.54 -1.33
C TYR A 185 -14.88 -6.58 -2.77
N ARG A 186 -15.79 -6.86 -3.71
CA ARG A 186 -15.54 -6.75 -5.16
C ARG A 186 -16.52 -5.77 -5.78
N TYR A 187 -16.01 -4.71 -6.39
CA TYR A 187 -16.73 -3.85 -7.32
C TYR A 187 -16.73 -4.48 -8.70
N SER A 188 -17.91 -4.62 -9.29
CA SER A 188 -18.05 -5.10 -10.65
C SER A 188 -18.23 -3.93 -11.62
N ALA A 189 -17.32 -3.78 -12.59
CA ALA A 189 -17.42 -2.77 -13.64
C ALA A 189 -18.73 -2.89 -14.45
N LYS A 190 -19.24 -4.12 -14.60
CA LYS A 190 -20.46 -4.40 -15.37
C LYS A 190 -21.73 -3.88 -14.71
N SER A 191 -21.81 -3.93 -13.37
CA SER A 191 -23.00 -3.53 -12.62
C SER A 191 -22.83 -2.19 -11.90
N SER A 192 -21.61 -1.67 -11.85
CA SER A 192 -21.21 -0.50 -11.07
C SER A 192 -21.61 -0.58 -9.59
N THR A 193 -21.52 -1.79 -9.02
CA THR A 193 -21.82 -2.07 -7.61
C THR A 193 -20.77 -2.97 -6.96
N TYR A 194 -20.60 -2.79 -5.66
CA TYR A 194 -19.83 -3.65 -4.77
C TYR A 194 -20.67 -4.84 -4.30
N THR A 195 -19.98 -5.96 -4.08
CA THR A 195 -20.48 -7.16 -3.40
C THR A 195 -19.51 -7.52 -2.29
N TYR A 196 -20.03 -7.96 -1.15
CA TYR A 196 -19.21 -8.50 -0.06
C TYR A 196 -18.76 -9.92 -0.40
N ILE A 197 -17.46 -10.18 -0.32
CA ILE A 197 -16.89 -11.51 -0.56
C ILE A 197 -16.74 -12.27 0.76
N GLY A 198 -16.17 -11.63 1.79
CA GLY A 198 -16.00 -12.24 3.10
C GLY A 198 -14.88 -11.64 3.94
N GLN A 199 -14.77 -12.10 5.18
CA GLN A 199 -13.66 -11.81 6.09
C GLN A 199 -12.54 -12.84 5.87
N HIS A 200 -11.48 -12.44 5.17
CA HIS A 200 -10.45 -13.38 4.73
C HIS A 200 -9.37 -13.63 5.78
N LEU A 201 -9.14 -12.68 6.68
CA LEU A 201 -8.25 -12.82 7.83
C LEU A 201 -8.98 -12.44 9.11
N THR A 202 -8.77 -13.23 10.17
CA THR A 202 -9.38 -12.97 11.49
C THR A 202 -8.32 -12.95 12.58
N GLY A 203 -8.29 -11.86 13.36
CA GLY A 203 -7.49 -11.76 14.57
C GLY A 203 -8.18 -12.40 15.77
N VAL A 204 -7.44 -13.20 16.54
CA VAL A 204 -7.93 -13.83 17.79
C VAL A 204 -6.87 -13.67 18.87
N SER A 205 -7.05 -12.69 19.76
CA SER A 205 -6.01 -12.26 20.71
C SER A 205 -4.68 -11.89 20.03
N ASN A 206 -4.78 -11.44 18.78
CA ASN A 206 -3.71 -10.92 17.94
C ASN A 206 -4.34 -10.10 16.81
N SER A 207 -3.53 -9.46 15.97
CA SER A 207 -4.00 -8.85 14.74
C SER A 207 -3.12 -9.23 13.55
N PRO A 208 -3.69 -9.77 12.46
CA PRO A 208 -2.97 -9.90 11.20
C PRO A 208 -2.76 -8.50 10.61
N TYR A 209 -1.56 -8.25 10.09
CA TYR A 209 -1.25 -7.04 9.34
C TYR A 209 -0.65 -7.39 7.99
N ILE A 210 -1.41 -7.13 6.94
CA ILE A 210 -1.02 -7.49 5.57
C ILE A 210 0.06 -6.53 5.03
N ASN A 211 1.06 -7.09 4.35
CA ASN A 211 2.00 -6.30 3.56
C ASN A 211 1.30 -5.73 2.32
N GLY A 212 0.47 -6.56 1.66
CA GLY A 212 -0.32 -6.18 0.50
C GLY A 212 -1.27 -7.28 0.06
N LEU A 213 -2.05 -6.97 -0.98
CA LEU A 213 -2.87 -7.93 -1.72
C LEU A 213 -2.59 -7.69 -3.21
N ASP A 214 -1.87 -8.60 -3.85
CA ASP A 214 -1.49 -8.45 -5.25
C ASP A 214 -2.28 -9.41 -6.14
N TYR A 215 -2.63 -8.96 -7.33
CA TYR A 215 -3.26 -9.80 -8.34
C TYR A 215 -2.38 -9.93 -9.58
N ARG A 216 -2.06 -11.16 -9.98
CA ARG A 216 -1.35 -11.45 -11.22
C ARG A 216 -1.61 -12.89 -11.67
N ASN A 217 -1.69 -13.10 -12.97
CA ASN A 217 -1.92 -14.43 -13.58
C ASN A 217 -3.16 -15.12 -12.98
N SER A 218 -4.27 -14.38 -12.86
CA SER A 218 -5.54 -14.87 -12.31
C SER A 218 -5.46 -15.42 -10.89
N ARG A 219 -4.52 -14.91 -10.10
CA ARG A 219 -4.33 -15.30 -8.70
C ARG A 219 -4.06 -14.09 -7.82
N LEU A 220 -4.73 -14.06 -6.67
CA LEU A 220 -4.43 -13.15 -5.56
C LEU A 220 -3.32 -13.73 -4.68
N TYR A 221 -2.43 -12.88 -4.21
CA TYR A 221 -1.32 -13.20 -3.33
C TYR A 221 -1.35 -12.29 -2.10
N LEU A 222 -1.25 -12.89 -0.93
CA LEU A 222 -1.38 -12.22 0.35
C LEU A 222 -0.25 -12.66 1.27
N SER A 223 0.43 -11.71 1.89
CA SER A 223 1.35 -11.96 2.99
C SER A 223 1.06 -11.05 4.17
N TRP A 224 1.34 -11.56 5.37
CA TRP A 224 1.13 -10.82 6.61
C TRP A 224 2.04 -11.35 7.72
N CYS A 225 2.26 -10.52 8.73
CA CYS A 225 2.68 -10.96 10.05
C CYS A 225 1.50 -10.83 11.02
N TYR A 226 1.59 -11.49 12.17
CA TYR A 226 0.69 -11.25 13.28
C TYR A 226 1.34 -10.31 14.28
N ARG A 227 0.55 -9.51 14.98
CA ARG A 227 0.97 -8.84 16.22
C ARG A 227 0.25 -9.46 17.40
N ASN A 228 1.00 -9.97 18.36
CA ASN A 228 0.43 -10.49 19.60
C ASN A 228 -0.22 -9.33 20.38
N PHE A 229 -1.37 -9.60 20.98
CA PHE A 229 -2.06 -8.60 21.78
C PHE A 229 -1.59 -8.62 23.23
N ILE A 230 -1.25 -7.45 23.75
CA ILE A 230 -1.04 -7.18 25.17
C ILE A 230 -2.23 -6.36 25.66
N LEU A 231 -2.94 -6.89 26.66
CA LEU A 231 -4.07 -6.23 27.29
C LEU A 231 -3.65 -4.88 27.86
N PHE A 232 -4.44 -3.84 27.56
CA PHE A 232 -4.30 -2.55 28.22
C PHE A 232 -4.70 -2.66 29.70
N GLU A 233 -4.06 -1.87 30.57
CA GLU A 233 -4.48 -1.77 31.97
C GLU A 233 -5.92 -1.24 32.06
N ALA A 234 -6.69 -1.73 33.03
CA ALA A 234 -8.12 -1.40 33.16
C ALA A 234 -8.42 0.10 33.39
N SER A 235 -7.40 0.90 33.74
CA SER A 235 -7.49 2.34 33.93
C SER A 235 -7.15 3.16 32.67
N THR A 236 -6.93 2.53 31.53
CA THR A 236 -6.60 3.21 30.26
C THR A 236 -7.84 3.85 29.61
N ASP A 237 -7.61 4.91 28.86
CA ASP A 237 -8.65 5.64 28.11
C ASP A 237 -9.30 4.73 27.06
N ALA A 238 -10.58 4.95 26.74
CA ALA A 238 -11.32 4.16 25.75
C ALA A 238 -10.66 4.21 24.35
N ASP A 239 -10.01 5.33 24.04
CA ASP A 239 -9.27 5.55 22.78
C ASP A 239 -7.79 5.10 22.85
N ALA A 240 -7.36 4.39 23.90
CA ALA A 240 -5.98 3.90 24.01
C ALA A 240 -5.56 3.01 22.83
N HIS A 241 -6.50 2.30 22.21
CA HIS A 241 -6.29 1.48 21.03
C HIS A 241 -5.98 2.30 19.76
N LYS A 242 -6.27 3.61 19.75
CA LYS A 242 -5.98 4.54 18.63
C LYS A 242 -4.64 5.27 18.78
N GLN A 243 -3.89 5.04 19.85
CA GLN A 243 -2.60 5.69 20.04
C GLN A 243 -1.58 5.16 19.02
N GLN A 244 -0.67 6.03 18.58
CA GLN A 244 0.45 5.64 17.69
C GLN A 244 1.40 4.64 18.36
N ALA A 245 1.48 4.67 19.70
CA ALA A 245 2.32 3.80 20.51
C ALA A 245 1.55 3.33 21.75
N GLY A 246 1.83 2.12 22.20
CA GLY A 246 1.21 1.47 23.36
C GLY A 246 1.90 0.13 23.64
N PRO A 247 1.41 -0.70 24.57
CA PRO A 247 2.01 -2.01 24.86
C PRO A 247 1.95 -2.97 23.65
N ASN A 248 1.18 -2.62 22.61
CA ASN A 248 1.03 -3.36 21.37
C ASN A 248 1.97 -2.81 20.28
N GLY A 249 3.26 -2.66 20.60
CA GLY A 249 4.28 -2.21 19.67
C GLY A 249 4.76 -3.30 18.69
N PRO A 250 5.62 -2.94 17.73
CA PRO A 250 6.13 -3.85 16.70
C PRO A 250 7.02 -4.98 17.26
N GLU A 251 7.55 -4.85 18.47
CA GLU A 251 8.26 -5.92 19.17
C GLU A 251 7.40 -7.19 19.36
N ASN A 252 6.07 -7.03 19.34
CA ASN A 252 5.09 -8.12 19.43
C ASN A 252 4.73 -8.73 18.07
N ASN A 253 5.32 -8.25 16.98
CA ASN A 253 5.11 -8.85 15.66
C ASN A 253 5.82 -10.20 15.58
N TYR A 254 5.20 -11.16 14.91
CA TYR A 254 5.75 -12.50 14.71
C TYR A 254 5.23 -13.14 13.42
N ASP A 255 6.03 -14.10 12.94
CA ASP A 255 5.84 -14.93 11.76
C ASP A 255 5.71 -14.17 10.42
N LEU A 256 6.16 -14.81 9.34
CA LEU A 256 5.74 -14.46 8.00
C LEU A 256 4.76 -15.52 7.51
N ASN A 257 3.58 -15.08 7.07
CA ASN A 257 2.50 -15.92 6.60
C ASN A 257 2.17 -15.63 5.14
N PHE A 258 1.59 -16.61 4.46
CA PHE A 258 1.21 -16.49 3.05
C PHE A 258 -0.07 -17.25 2.74
N ALA A 259 -0.88 -16.67 1.86
CA ALA A 259 -1.99 -17.33 1.21
C ALA A 259 -2.17 -16.84 -0.22
N TYR A 260 -2.79 -17.67 -1.06
CA TYR A 260 -3.22 -17.26 -2.39
C TYR A 260 -4.66 -17.69 -2.68
N SER A 261 -5.30 -17.03 -3.64
CA SER A 261 -6.65 -17.37 -4.11
C SER A 261 -6.73 -17.33 -5.63
N GLU A 262 -7.38 -18.31 -6.24
CA GLU A 262 -7.54 -18.48 -7.70
C GLU A 262 -8.98 -18.18 -8.17
N ASP A 263 -9.85 -17.79 -7.24
CA ASP A 263 -11.28 -17.53 -7.45
C ASP A 263 -11.67 -16.16 -6.87
N VAL A 264 -10.72 -15.22 -6.92
CA VAL A 264 -10.87 -13.80 -6.56
C VAL A 264 -11.34 -13.65 -5.10
N GLY A 265 -10.69 -14.37 -4.20
CA GLY A 265 -10.80 -14.22 -2.75
C GLY A 265 -11.80 -15.14 -2.09
N LYS A 266 -12.46 -16.05 -2.82
CA LYS A 266 -13.45 -16.98 -2.24
C LYS A 266 -12.80 -18.17 -1.55
N THR A 267 -11.73 -18.73 -2.11
CA THR A 267 -10.98 -19.84 -1.53
C THR A 267 -9.52 -19.42 -1.36
N TRP A 268 -9.00 -19.59 -0.15
CA TRP A 268 -7.62 -19.28 0.19
C TRP A 268 -6.83 -20.55 0.44
N LYS A 269 -5.63 -20.63 -0.13
CA LYS A 269 -4.73 -21.78 -0.04
C LYS A 269 -3.35 -21.37 0.49
N SER A 270 -2.69 -22.25 1.23
CA SER A 270 -1.29 -22.07 1.66
C SER A 270 -0.32 -22.31 0.52
N SER A 271 0.97 -22.05 0.76
CA SER A 271 2.03 -22.21 -0.24
C SER A 271 2.07 -23.59 -0.92
N ASP A 272 1.75 -24.65 -0.17
CA ASP A 272 1.70 -26.05 -0.60
C ASP A 272 0.36 -26.46 -1.24
N GLY A 273 -0.58 -25.53 -1.39
CA GLY A 273 -1.88 -25.76 -2.04
C GLY A 273 -2.98 -26.29 -1.13
N ARG A 274 -2.71 -26.54 0.16
CA ARG A 274 -3.74 -26.89 1.14
C ARG A 274 -4.72 -25.72 1.33
N THR A 275 -6.01 -26.03 1.42
CA THR A 275 -7.04 -25.00 1.65
C THR A 275 -6.94 -24.50 3.10
N LEU A 276 -6.88 -23.18 3.25
CA LEU A 276 -6.86 -22.46 4.52
C LEU A 276 -8.25 -21.96 4.93
N ALA A 277 -9.05 -21.53 3.96
CA ALA A 277 -10.39 -20.99 4.17
C ALA A 277 -11.23 -21.03 2.88
N ILE A 278 -12.56 -21.10 3.02
CA ILE A 278 -13.55 -20.95 1.93
C ILE A 278 -14.60 -19.95 2.39
N LEU A 279 -14.61 -18.72 1.86
CA LEU A 279 -15.52 -17.65 2.25
C LEU A 279 -16.93 -17.91 1.70
N ASN A 280 -17.74 -18.67 2.42
CA ASN A 280 -19.13 -19.00 2.05
C ASN A 280 -20.18 -18.58 3.10
N GLY A 281 -19.77 -17.84 4.14
CA GLY A 281 -20.67 -17.18 5.11
C GLY A 281 -20.96 -17.94 6.41
N GLY A 282 -20.45 -19.15 6.61
CA GLY A 282 -20.48 -19.84 7.93
C GLY A 282 -19.34 -19.45 8.88
N GLU A 283 -19.44 -19.80 10.16
CA GLU A 283 -18.33 -19.71 11.14
C GLU A 283 -17.14 -20.60 10.69
N GLU A 284 -15.90 -20.17 10.97
CA GLU A 284 -14.63 -20.80 10.51
C GLU A 284 -14.26 -20.64 9.02
N ASN A 285 -15.03 -19.88 8.24
CA ASN A 285 -14.73 -19.58 6.84
C ASN A 285 -13.76 -18.41 6.68
N THR A 286 -12.63 -18.43 7.38
CA THR A 286 -11.63 -17.35 7.39
C THR A 286 -10.26 -17.93 7.73
N ILE A 287 -9.19 -17.23 7.37
CA ILE A 287 -7.85 -17.64 7.80
C ILE A 287 -7.68 -17.20 9.26
N LEU A 288 -7.65 -18.18 10.15
CA LEU A 288 -7.40 -18.00 11.58
C LEU A 288 -5.90 -18.17 11.87
N PRO A 289 -5.41 -17.69 13.03
CA PRO A 289 -4.02 -17.88 13.45
C PRO A 289 -3.58 -19.35 13.41
N GLN A 290 -4.49 -20.28 13.73
CA GLN A 290 -4.24 -21.72 13.69
C GLN A 290 -4.34 -22.37 12.30
N SER A 291 -4.70 -21.65 11.23
CA SER A 291 -4.90 -22.21 9.88
C SER A 291 -3.60 -22.73 9.23
N LYS A 292 -2.43 -22.60 9.90
CA LYS A 292 -1.11 -23.04 9.42
C LYS A 292 -0.72 -22.37 8.08
N ALA A 293 -0.92 -21.06 7.99
CA ALA A 293 -0.50 -20.26 6.83
C ALA A 293 0.98 -19.80 6.91
N ARG A 294 1.65 -20.07 8.02
CA ARG A 294 3.03 -19.69 8.30
C ARG A 294 4.00 -20.29 7.29
N VAL A 295 4.87 -19.46 6.74
CA VAL A 295 5.96 -19.84 5.83
C VAL A 295 7.34 -19.72 6.48
N PHE A 296 7.55 -18.71 7.32
CA PHE A 296 8.73 -18.60 8.18
C PHE A 296 8.29 -18.36 9.61
N GLU A 297 8.89 -19.12 10.53
CA GLU A 297 8.79 -18.85 11.96
C GLU A 297 9.74 -17.69 12.30
N ILE A 298 9.17 -16.60 12.79
CA ILE A 298 9.90 -15.38 13.17
C ILE A 298 9.39 -14.99 14.56
N PRO A 299 10.12 -15.29 15.64
CA PRO A 299 9.67 -14.99 17.00
C PRO A 299 9.47 -13.49 17.24
N MET A 300 8.61 -13.14 18.19
CA MET A 300 8.55 -11.78 18.75
C MET A 300 9.94 -11.30 19.17
N GLY A 301 10.20 -10.00 19.05
CA GLY A 301 11.53 -9.41 19.27
C GLY A 301 12.56 -9.72 18.18
N SER A 302 12.21 -10.47 17.12
CA SER A 302 13.10 -10.76 15.99
C SER A 302 13.00 -9.74 14.87
N GLY A 303 12.39 -8.58 15.13
CA GLY A 303 12.48 -7.39 14.31
C GLY A 303 11.55 -7.28 13.11
N ILE A 304 10.74 -8.29 12.79
CA ILE A 304 9.76 -8.21 11.70
C ILE A 304 8.78 -7.05 11.89
N LEU A 305 8.60 -6.26 10.83
CA LEU A 305 7.68 -5.13 10.84
C LEU A 305 6.41 -5.46 10.05
N ASN A 306 5.29 -4.89 10.48
CA ASN A 306 4.01 -5.02 9.81
C ASN A 306 3.84 -4.00 8.67
N GLN A 307 3.04 -4.37 7.67
CA GLN A 307 2.67 -3.51 6.54
C GLN A 307 3.89 -2.95 5.78
N GLU A 308 4.86 -3.81 5.47
CA GLU A 308 5.96 -3.47 4.56
C GLU A 308 5.46 -3.55 3.11
N ALA A 309 6.02 -4.44 2.29
CA ALA A 309 5.64 -4.51 0.89
C ALA A 309 5.81 -5.90 0.30
N GLN A 310 5.08 -6.15 -0.78
CA GLN A 310 5.12 -7.38 -1.56
C GLN A 310 4.89 -7.08 -3.03
N ALA A 311 5.30 -8.00 -3.90
CA ALA A 311 4.99 -7.94 -5.32
C ALA A 311 4.99 -9.36 -5.93
N VAL A 312 4.31 -9.49 -7.06
CA VAL A 312 4.26 -10.74 -7.85
C VAL A 312 4.92 -10.50 -9.21
N ASP A 313 5.88 -11.33 -9.59
CA ASP A 313 6.50 -11.28 -10.91
C ASP A 313 5.63 -11.95 -11.99
N ARG A 314 5.95 -11.71 -13.27
CA ARG A 314 5.16 -12.24 -14.41
C ARG A 314 5.27 -13.76 -14.55
N LYS A 315 6.25 -14.40 -13.92
CA LYS A 315 6.43 -15.86 -13.86
C LYS A 315 5.68 -16.50 -12.69
N GLY A 316 4.97 -15.71 -11.88
CA GLY A 316 4.24 -16.19 -10.70
C GLY A 316 5.12 -16.40 -9.46
N GLY A 317 6.35 -15.86 -9.47
CA GLY A 317 7.16 -15.73 -8.27
C GLY A 317 6.61 -14.61 -7.39
N PHE A 318 6.60 -14.83 -6.08
CA PHE A 318 6.07 -13.90 -5.10
C PHE A 318 7.18 -13.43 -4.17
N TRP A 319 7.26 -12.11 -3.99
CA TRP A 319 8.35 -11.44 -3.30
C TRP A 319 7.79 -10.66 -2.13
N VAL A 320 8.43 -10.75 -0.97
CA VAL A 320 8.09 -9.95 0.22
C VAL A 320 9.35 -9.24 0.68
N LEU A 321 9.29 -7.92 0.79
CA LEU A 321 10.30 -7.13 1.47
C LEU A 321 9.87 -6.98 2.93
N ASN A 322 10.76 -7.30 3.86
CA ASN A 322 10.57 -6.98 5.26
C ASN A 322 11.94 -6.79 5.93
N ARG A 323 11.99 -6.85 7.25
CA ARG A 323 13.20 -6.74 8.05
C ARG A 323 13.23 -7.83 9.13
N GLU A 324 14.42 -8.19 9.57
CA GLU A 324 14.64 -9.06 10.74
C GLU A 324 15.82 -8.52 11.55
N ASN A 325 15.82 -8.78 12.85
CA ASN A 325 16.92 -8.51 13.74
C ASN A 325 17.90 -9.69 13.71
N SER A 326 19.09 -9.45 13.16
CA SER A 326 20.20 -10.41 13.14
C SER A 326 21.31 -9.89 14.05
N ALA A 327 21.55 -10.61 15.15
CA ALA A 327 22.62 -10.32 16.11
C ALA A 327 22.57 -8.91 16.73
N GLY A 328 21.38 -8.36 16.95
CA GLY A 328 21.16 -7.05 17.57
C GLY A 328 21.01 -5.90 16.58
N GLU A 329 21.16 -6.16 15.28
CA GLU A 329 20.97 -5.16 14.23
C GLU A 329 19.86 -5.55 13.27
N GLN A 330 19.04 -4.58 12.91
CA GLN A 330 17.97 -4.76 11.94
C GLN A 330 18.56 -4.80 10.52
N GLN A 331 18.09 -5.75 9.71
CA GLN A 331 18.50 -5.93 8.32
C GLN A 331 17.30 -6.14 7.42
N TRP A 332 17.31 -5.51 6.24
CA TRP A 332 16.34 -5.77 5.19
C TRP A 332 16.44 -7.22 4.71
N ILE A 333 15.32 -7.92 4.66
CA ILE A 333 15.20 -9.31 4.18
C ILE A 333 14.24 -9.34 3.01
N LEU A 334 14.68 -9.97 1.91
CA LEU A 334 13.86 -10.26 0.75
C LEU A 334 13.50 -11.75 0.76
N TYR A 335 12.23 -12.05 0.99
CA TYR A 335 11.67 -13.39 0.90
C TYR A 335 11.16 -13.63 -0.51
N TYR A 336 11.39 -14.83 -1.03
CA TYR A 336 10.98 -15.24 -2.36
C TYR A 336 10.31 -16.60 -2.32
N ARG A 337 9.11 -16.66 -2.90
CA ARG A 337 8.40 -17.89 -3.22
C ARG A 337 8.48 -18.13 -4.72
N ASP A 338 8.99 -19.28 -5.12
CA ASP A 338 9.02 -19.67 -6.54
C ASP A 338 7.63 -20.14 -7.03
N CYS A 339 7.54 -20.45 -8.33
CA CYS A 339 6.30 -20.91 -8.94
C CYS A 339 5.88 -22.33 -8.48
N THR A 340 6.78 -23.12 -7.90
CA THR A 340 6.50 -24.45 -7.32
C THR A 340 5.98 -24.35 -5.87
N GLY A 341 6.17 -23.19 -5.24
CA GLY A 341 5.79 -22.93 -3.85
C GLY A 341 6.90 -23.12 -2.82
N GLY A 342 8.13 -23.34 -3.28
CA GLY A 342 9.33 -23.32 -2.44
C GLY A 342 9.67 -21.89 -2.02
N TRP A 343 10.18 -21.75 -0.80
CA TRP A 343 10.57 -20.46 -0.24
C TRP A 343 12.07 -20.35 0.00
N THR A 344 12.59 -19.15 -0.22
CA THR A 344 13.94 -18.74 0.18
C THR A 344 13.88 -17.35 0.79
N LYS A 345 14.91 -16.97 1.54
CA LYS A 345 15.08 -15.60 2.01
C LYS A 345 16.53 -15.18 1.86
N ASN A 346 16.76 -13.94 1.49
CA ASN A 346 18.08 -13.38 1.29
C ASN A 346 18.15 -12.04 2.01
N ALA A 347 19.25 -11.81 2.72
CA ALA A 347 19.51 -10.53 3.34
C ALA A 347 19.96 -9.54 2.27
N VAL A 348 19.37 -8.35 2.24
CA VAL A 348 19.81 -7.29 1.32
C VAL A 348 21.19 -6.80 1.78
N PRO A 349 22.16 -6.62 0.88
CA PRO A 349 23.48 -6.09 1.23
C PRO A 349 23.39 -4.73 1.90
N THR A 350 24.33 -4.45 2.80
CA THR A 350 24.37 -3.21 3.58
C THR A 350 25.35 -2.17 3.02
N ASP A 351 26.17 -2.56 2.05
CA ASP A 351 27.17 -1.67 1.46
C ASP A 351 26.47 -0.61 0.60
N GLY A 352 26.51 0.65 1.05
CA GLY A 352 25.88 1.77 0.36
C GLY A 352 24.35 1.83 0.47
N ILE A 353 23.75 0.94 1.27
CA ILE A 353 22.29 0.85 1.47
C ILE A 353 22.00 1.03 2.97
N ASN A 354 21.09 1.95 3.30
CA ASN A 354 20.69 2.18 4.68
C ASN A 354 20.03 0.95 5.31
N LYS A 355 20.47 0.59 6.51
CA LYS A 355 19.84 -0.45 7.33
C LYS A 355 18.48 0.04 7.83
N PRO A 356 17.47 -0.84 7.95
CA PRO A 356 16.25 -0.49 8.64
C PRO A 356 16.53 -0.31 10.14
N THR A 357 15.62 0.34 10.86
CA THR A 357 15.56 0.28 12.33
C THR A 357 14.30 -0.49 12.76
N GLU A 358 14.05 -0.65 14.06
CA GLU A 358 12.87 -1.41 14.52
C GLU A 358 11.55 -0.74 14.15
N ILE A 359 11.50 0.60 14.23
CA ILE A 359 10.28 1.40 14.03
C ILE A 359 10.40 2.42 12.89
N GLY A 360 11.52 2.44 12.17
CA GLY A 360 11.76 3.42 11.12
C GLY A 360 11.05 3.09 9.81
N SER A 361 11.17 4.01 8.85
CA SER A 361 10.44 3.98 7.58
C SER A 361 10.52 2.63 6.85
N ARG A 362 9.36 2.17 6.42
CA ARG A 362 9.11 0.98 5.60
C ARG A 362 9.48 1.19 4.14
N GLY A 363 9.97 0.14 3.50
CA GLY A 363 10.34 0.11 2.09
C GLY A 363 9.20 -0.30 1.19
N SER A 364 9.46 -0.33 -0.11
CA SER A 364 8.49 -0.78 -1.11
C SER A 364 9.15 -1.58 -2.22
N ILE A 365 8.36 -2.33 -2.98
CA ILE A 365 8.83 -3.30 -3.97
C ILE A 365 7.94 -3.24 -5.22
N SER A 366 8.56 -3.30 -6.39
CA SER A 366 7.88 -3.43 -7.69
C SER A 366 8.65 -4.35 -8.63
N VAL A 367 8.04 -4.78 -9.73
CA VAL A 367 8.62 -5.74 -10.69
C VAL A 367 8.42 -5.26 -12.12
N ASP A 368 9.51 -5.28 -12.90
CA ASP A 368 9.50 -4.90 -14.31
C ASP A 368 9.02 -6.02 -15.25
N SER A 369 8.89 -5.71 -16.55
CA SER A 369 8.49 -6.65 -17.60
C SER A 369 9.44 -7.84 -17.76
N LYS A 370 10.71 -7.67 -17.35
CA LYS A 370 11.79 -8.65 -17.44
C LYS A 370 11.87 -9.53 -16.18
N ASN A 371 11.02 -9.32 -15.18
CA ASN A 371 11.03 -9.95 -13.85
C ASN A 371 12.24 -9.58 -13.00
N ASN A 372 12.84 -8.41 -13.23
CA ASN A 372 13.71 -7.81 -12.23
C ASN A 372 12.83 -7.14 -11.17
N VAL A 373 13.24 -7.32 -9.91
CA VAL A 373 12.58 -6.73 -8.75
C VAL A 373 13.31 -5.42 -8.41
N TYR A 374 12.58 -4.40 -8.00
CA TYR A 374 13.12 -3.12 -7.59
C TYR A 374 12.65 -2.82 -6.17
N LEU A 375 13.59 -2.63 -5.25
CA LEU A 375 13.35 -2.24 -3.87
C LEU A 375 13.58 -0.73 -3.75
N ALA A 376 12.60 0.00 -3.24
CA ALA A 376 12.76 1.39 -2.81
C ALA A 376 12.94 1.40 -1.29
N LEU A 377 14.14 1.71 -0.82
CA LEU A 377 14.55 1.59 0.58
C LEU A 377 14.80 2.98 1.18
N PRO A 378 13.98 3.45 2.13
CA PRO A 378 14.20 4.74 2.77
C PRO A 378 15.31 4.66 3.83
N GLY A 379 15.97 5.79 4.03
CA GLY A 379 16.86 6.06 5.14
C GLY A 379 16.07 5.98 6.43
N ASN A 380 16.56 5.16 7.36
CA ASN A 380 15.98 5.06 8.70
C ASN A 380 16.77 5.90 9.73
N THR A 381 17.98 6.33 9.37
CA THR A 381 18.88 7.16 10.19
C THR A 381 19.31 8.44 9.49
N ASP A 382 18.94 8.62 8.23
CA ASP A 382 19.23 9.79 7.40
C ASP A 382 18.09 10.00 6.38
N SER A 383 18.24 10.98 5.48
CA SER A 383 17.25 11.32 4.45
C SER A 383 17.52 10.68 3.09
N THR A 384 18.28 9.58 3.05
CA THR A 384 18.62 8.88 1.81
C THR A 384 17.44 8.05 1.34
N LEU A 385 17.26 7.91 0.03
CA LEU A 385 16.38 6.93 -0.60
C LEU A 385 17.24 6.13 -1.58
N SER A 386 17.25 4.82 -1.44
CA SER A 386 18.03 3.91 -2.28
C SER A 386 17.12 3.05 -3.15
N ILE A 387 17.54 2.79 -4.39
CA ILE A 387 16.91 1.81 -5.27
C ILE A 387 17.87 0.64 -5.47
N VAL A 388 17.41 -0.56 -5.14
CA VAL A 388 18.14 -1.81 -5.31
C VAL A 388 17.43 -2.66 -6.33
N LYS A 389 18.12 -3.00 -7.42
CA LYS A 389 17.63 -3.94 -8.42
C LYS A 389 18.02 -5.35 -8.02
N VAL A 390 17.06 -6.27 -8.02
CA VAL A 390 17.27 -7.67 -7.69
C VAL A 390 16.94 -8.53 -8.91
N HIS A 391 17.85 -9.45 -9.25
CA HIS A 391 17.69 -10.35 -10.38
C HIS A 391 18.31 -11.72 -10.10
N GLY A 392 17.80 -12.74 -10.78
CA GLY A 392 18.26 -14.11 -10.67
C GLY A 392 19.20 -14.51 -11.81
N LYS A 393 20.32 -15.15 -11.50
CA LYS A 393 21.21 -15.79 -12.49
C LYS A 393 21.74 -17.11 -11.94
N ASN A 394 21.57 -18.21 -12.69
CA ASN A 394 22.02 -19.56 -12.30
C ASN A 394 21.55 -20.01 -10.90
N GLY A 395 20.33 -19.64 -10.50
CA GLY A 395 19.76 -19.99 -9.20
C GLY A 395 20.27 -19.15 -8.02
N GLN A 396 21.12 -18.15 -8.27
CA GLN A 396 21.54 -17.17 -7.26
C GLN A 396 20.80 -15.84 -7.45
N VAL A 397 20.55 -15.15 -6.33
CA VAL A 397 19.94 -13.82 -6.28
C VAL A 397 21.05 -12.78 -6.17
N PHE A 398 21.03 -11.78 -7.03
CA PHE A 398 21.97 -10.67 -7.05
C PHE A 398 21.25 -9.37 -6.71
N PHE A 399 21.94 -8.52 -5.94
CA PHE A 399 21.46 -7.21 -5.55
C PHE A 399 22.40 -6.16 -6.13
N ASP A 400 21.90 -5.38 -7.07
CA ASP A 400 22.61 -4.25 -7.65
C ASP A 400 22.05 -2.96 -7.03
N HIS A 401 22.88 -2.23 -6.28
CA HIS A 401 22.56 -0.86 -5.90
C HIS A 401 22.60 0.02 -7.16
N VAL A 402 21.44 0.49 -7.61
CA VAL A 402 21.32 1.18 -8.91
C VAL A 402 21.15 2.68 -8.79
N TRP A 403 20.71 3.20 -7.64
CA TRP A 403 20.60 4.63 -7.39
C TRP A 403 20.48 4.93 -5.89
N SER A 404 20.96 6.10 -5.46
CA SER A 404 20.63 6.71 -4.18
C SER A 404 20.51 8.22 -4.35
N GLY A 405 19.57 8.84 -3.65
CA GLY A 405 19.48 10.30 -3.51
C GLY A 405 19.18 10.68 -2.07
N SER A 406 19.55 11.90 -1.65
CA SER A 406 19.28 12.43 -0.31
C SER A 406 18.18 13.49 -0.33
N GLY A 407 17.57 13.75 0.83
CA GLY A 407 16.52 14.76 0.98
C GLY A 407 15.10 14.20 0.91
N PHE A 408 14.88 12.95 1.32
CA PHE A 408 13.57 12.30 1.40
C PHE A 408 13.35 11.70 2.79
N ASP A 409 12.12 11.77 3.33
CA ASP A 409 11.79 11.21 4.66
C ASP A 409 10.45 10.43 4.70
N GLY A 410 9.87 10.16 3.53
CA GLY A 410 8.67 9.32 3.38
C GLY A 410 8.96 7.82 3.39
N GLU A 411 7.91 7.03 3.60
CA GLU A 411 7.91 5.62 3.20
C GLU A 411 7.53 5.55 1.72
N PRO A 412 8.46 5.20 0.82
CA PRO A 412 8.23 5.28 -0.61
C PRO A 412 7.13 4.30 -1.03
N SER A 413 6.29 4.68 -1.98
CA SER A 413 5.46 3.76 -2.76
C SER A 413 6.03 3.69 -4.17
N VAL A 414 6.44 2.50 -4.62
CA VAL A 414 7.02 2.30 -5.97
C VAL A 414 6.03 1.58 -6.88
N GLU A 415 5.88 2.07 -8.10
CA GLU A 415 5.22 1.35 -9.19
C GLU A 415 6.11 1.36 -10.44
N ILE A 416 5.91 0.36 -11.32
CA ILE A 416 6.54 0.32 -12.64
C ILE A 416 5.43 0.22 -13.67
N GLN A 417 5.49 1.11 -14.66
CA GLN A 417 4.50 1.23 -15.71
C GLN A 417 5.14 1.09 -17.09
N GLU A 418 4.44 0.39 -17.97
CA GLU A 418 4.81 0.30 -19.39
C GLU A 418 4.57 1.65 -20.07
N VAL A 419 5.54 2.11 -20.86
CA VAL A 419 5.47 3.32 -21.67
C VAL A 419 5.88 3.01 -23.12
N GLU A 420 5.57 3.87 -24.06
CA GLU A 420 6.04 3.68 -25.44
C GLU A 420 7.57 3.63 -25.47
N GLY A 421 8.13 2.50 -25.90
CA GLY A 421 9.58 2.30 -26.00
C GLY A 421 10.30 1.83 -24.73
N GLY A 422 9.58 1.54 -23.62
CA GLY A 422 10.21 1.00 -22.42
C GLY A 422 9.32 0.94 -21.18
N GLU A 423 9.94 1.02 -20.01
CA GLU A 423 9.27 1.10 -18.72
C GLU A 423 9.77 2.30 -17.90
N ASN A 424 8.86 2.91 -17.15
CA ASN A 424 9.18 3.93 -16.15
C ASN A 424 8.93 3.37 -14.76
N LEU A 425 9.81 3.71 -13.82
CA LEU A 425 9.65 3.46 -12.39
C LEU A 425 9.29 4.79 -11.73
N SER A 426 8.14 4.85 -11.07
CA SER A 426 7.71 6.01 -10.29
C SER A 426 7.81 5.72 -8.79
N ILE A 427 8.32 6.67 -8.01
CA ILE A 427 8.29 6.64 -6.55
C ILE A 427 7.49 7.82 -6.03
N PHE A 428 6.38 7.55 -5.35
CA PHE A 428 5.68 8.54 -4.53
C PHE A 428 6.32 8.60 -3.14
N THR A 429 6.73 9.79 -2.72
CA THR A 429 7.33 10.04 -1.39
C THR A 429 7.14 11.51 -1.01
N ARG A 430 7.82 11.97 0.02
CA ARG A 430 7.93 13.38 0.36
C ARG A 430 9.38 13.77 0.62
N THR A 431 9.69 15.04 0.45
CA THR A 431 11.01 15.57 0.75
C THR A 431 11.25 15.58 2.27
N ASP A 432 12.50 15.48 2.66
CA ASP A 432 12.92 15.85 4.01
C ASP A 432 12.63 17.34 4.27
N LYS A 433 12.66 17.71 5.54
CA LYS A 433 12.39 19.07 6.00
C LYS A 433 13.44 20.04 5.44
N ARG A 434 13.00 21.01 4.64
CA ARG A 434 13.84 22.10 4.13
C ARG A 434 14.19 23.09 5.24
N GLU A 435 15.07 24.06 4.94
CA GLU A 435 15.47 25.11 5.89
C GLU A 435 14.29 25.95 6.42
N ASP A 436 13.27 26.16 5.59
CA ASP A 436 12.02 26.85 5.97
C ASP A 436 11.09 26.00 6.86
N GLY A 437 11.46 24.74 7.10
CA GLY A 437 10.72 23.78 7.88
C GLY A 437 9.56 23.11 7.16
N LEU A 438 9.40 23.34 5.87
CA LEU A 438 8.38 22.74 5.02
C LEU A 438 8.91 21.47 4.34
N ARG A 439 7.97 20.68 3.83
CA ARG A 439 8.19 19.48 3.03
C ARG A 439 7.28 19.55 1.81
N ASP A 440 7.65 18.85 0.76
CA ASP A 440 6.79 18.70 -0.42
C ASP A 440 6.47 17.22 -0.64
N VAL A 441 5.23 16.94 -1.04
CA VAL A 441 4.86 15.64 -1.60
C VAL A 441 5.36 15.59 -3.04
N VAL A 442 6.08 14.53 -3.40
CA VAL A 442 6.78 14.43 -4.68
C VAL A 442 6.59 13.07 -5.35
N VAL A 443 6.69 13.05 -6.67
CA VAL A 443 6.86 11.84 -7.48
C VAL A 443 8.20 11.92 -8.20
N LEU A 444 9.02 10.89 -8.03
CA LEU A 444 10.29 10.70 -8.72
C LEU A 444 10.08 9.72 -9.86
N ASP A 445 10.43 10.08 -11.08
CA ASP A 445 10.29 9.22 -12.25
C ASP A 445 11.65 8.85 -12.86
N PHE A 446 11.88 7.56 -13.01
CA PHE A 446 13.09 6.97 -13.59
C PHE A 446 12.75 6.26 -14.88
N ASN A 447 13.50 6.53 -15.95
CA ASN A 447 13.42 5.75 -17.18
C ASN A 447 14.31 4.50 -17.02
N LEU A 448 13.73 3.29 -17.07
CA LEU A 448 14.46 2.05 -16.86
C LEU A 448 15.28 1.59 -18.09
N ASP A 449 14.91 2.07 -19.29
CA ASP A 449 15.53 1.66 -20.56
C ASP A 449 16.46 2.73 -21.15
N SER A 450 16.64 3.87 -20.48
CA SER A 450 17.65 4.84 -20.89
C SER A 450 19.05 4.24 -20.71
N LYS A 451 19.71 3.95 -21.82
CA LYS A 451 21.15 3.69 -21.80
C LYS A 451 21.83 4.98 -21.31
N GLN A 452 22.56 4.92 -20.20
CA GLN A 452 23.54 5.96 -19.90
C GLN A 452 24.52 5.98 -21.07
N ILE A 453 24.51 7.06 -21.85
CA ILE A 453 25.42 7.28 -22.99
C ILE A 453 26.80 7.61 -22.46
#